data_AF-A0A2Z5SY36-F1
#
_entry.id   AF-A0A2Z5SY36-F1
#
_cell.length_a   1.000
_cell.length_b   1.000
_cell.length_c   1.000
_cell.angle_alpha   90.00
_cell.angle_beta   90.00
_cell.angle_gamma   90.00
#
_symmetry.space_group_name_H-M   'P 1'
#
loop_
_entity.id
_entity.type
_entity.pdbx_description
1 polymer ?
#
loop_
_entity_poly.entity_id
_entity_poly.type
_entity_poly.pdbx_seq_one_letter_code
_entity_poly.pdbx_strand_id
1 'polypeptide(L)'
;MLTSRQYKQNTIEAIKHLSKLSESERLEAEQKKNILLLIENLIEREEATFKMIIDCLYDLGSVNLINKKFSICPFNQMMKLIAKFSRPGFRFIAFYWVHKNTPKLITNWLLKKVNRLR
;
A
#
# COMPACT_ATOMS: atom_id res chain seq x y z
N MET A 1 12.68 -47.68 22.31
CA MET A 1 12.12 -48.26 21.08
C MET A 1 10.69 -47.73 20.97
N LEU A 2 10.40 -46.80 20.03
CA LEU A 2 9.04 -46.29 19.86
C LEU A 2 8.15 -47.42 19.35
N THR A 3 7.00 -47.65 20.00
CA THR A 3 6.06 -48.69 19.56
C THR A 3 5.46 -48.30 18.22
N SER A 4 5.14 -49.28 17.36
CA SER A 4 4.58 -49.04 16.01
C SER A 4 3.31 -48.16 16.02
N ARG A 5 2.61 -48.09 17.16
CA ARG A 5 1.47 -47.19 17.38
C ARG A 5 1.89 -45.72 17.55
N GLN A 6 2.93 -45.43 18.32
CA GLN A 6 3.44 -44.06 18.50
C GLN A 6 4.00 -43.46 17.21
N TYR A 7 4.65 -44.26 16.37
CA TYR A 7 5.11 -43.80 15.05
C TYR A 7 3.93 -43.41 14.14
N LYS A 8 2.87 -44.21 14.15
CA LYS A 8 1.63 -43.93 13.40
C LYS A 8 0.89 -42.70 13.93
N GLN A 9 0.86 -42.50 15.25
CA GLN A 9 0.23 -41.32 15.86
C GLN A 9 0.99 -40.03 15.49
N ASN A 10 2.32 -40.03 15.62
CA ASN A 10 3.17 -38.87 15.30
C ASN A 10 3.12 -38.49 13.81
N THR A 11 3.04 -39.48 12.91
CA THR A 11 2.91 -39.21 11.47
C THR A 11 1.56 -38.58 11.12
N ILE A 12 0.47 -39.02 11.76
CA ILE A 12 -0.87 -38.41 11.57
C ILE A 12 -0.89 -36.97 12.10
N GLU A 13 -0.28 -36.69 13.26
CA GLU A 13 -0.18 -35.33 13.79
C GLU A 13 0.67 -34.41 12.91
N ALA A 14 1.79 -34.90 12.39
CA ALA A 14 2.64 -34.15 11.46
C ALA A 14 1.89 -33.80 10.16
N ILE A 15 1.15 -34.75 9.59
CA ILE A 15 0.34 -34.53 8.38
C ILE A 15 -0.76 -33.52 8.64
N LYS A 16 -1.44 -33.59 9.80
CA LYS A 16 -2.48 -32.63 10.20
C LYS A 16 -1.92 -31.22 10.40
N HIS A 17 -0.71 -31.10 10.95
CA HIS A 17 -0.04 -29.82 11.12
C HIS A 17 0.37 -29.22 9.76
N LEU A 18 0.91 -30.05 8.85
CA LEU A 18 1.24 -29.65 7.49
C LEU A 18 0.01 -29.25 6.68
N SER A 19 -1.10 -29.99 6.80
CA SER A 19 -2.35 -29.64 6.12
C SER A 19 -2.90 -28.32 6.64
N LYS A 20 -2.88 -28.10 7.96
CA LYS A 20 -3.30 -26.84 8.59
C LYS A 20 -2.43 -25.65 8.18
N LEU A 21 -1.11 -25.84 8.09
CA LEU A 21 -0.21 -24.82 7.55
C LEU A 21 -0.56 -24.49 6.10
N SER A 22 -0.77 -25.51 5.25
CA SER A 22 -1.14 -25.30 3.85
C SER A 22 -2.50 -24.61 3.67
N GLU A 23 -3.47 -24.89 4.54
CA GLU A 23 -4.76 -24.19 4.59
C GLU A 23 -4.59 -22.73 5.00
N SER A 24 -3.75 -22.46 6.01
CA SER A 24 -3.46 -21.09 6.45
C SER A 24 -2.72 -20.28 5.39
N GLU A 25 -1.79 -20.87 4.65
CA GLU A 25 -1.08 -20.22 3.55
C GLU A 25 -2.02 -19.91 2.38
N ARG A 26 -2.93 -20.83 2.06
CA ARG A 26 -3.96 -20.62 1.04
C ARG A 26 -4.90 -19.48 1.43
N LEU A 27 -5.36 -19.47 2.69
CA LEU A 27 -6.19 -18.41 3.21
C LEU A 27 -5.47 -17.06 3.18
N GLU A 28 -4.19 -16.99 3.58
CA GLU A 28 -3.40 -15.77 3.52
C GLU A 28 -3.23 -15.25 2.08
N ALA A 29 -3.00 -16.14 1.11
CA ALA A 29 -2.90 -15.79 -0.30
C ALA A 29 -4.22 -15.26 -0.87
N GLU A 30 -5.34 -15.90 -0.52
CA GLU A 30 -6.68 -15.47 -0.93
C GLU A 30 -7.05 -14.11 -0.32
N GLN A 31 -6.82 -13.92 0.97
CA GLN A 31 -7.07 -12.63 1.63
C GLN A 31 -6.19 -11.52 1.07
N LYS A 32 -4.92 -11.80 0.76
CA LYS A 32 -4.05 -10.86 0.06
C LYS A 32 -4.64 -10.42 -1.28
N LYS A 33 -5.14 -11.36 -2.07
CA LYS A 33 -5.78 -11.07 -3.37
C LYS A 33 -7.05 -10.24 -3.18
N ASN A 34 -7.88 -10.57 -2.20
CA ASN A 34 -9.10 -9.83 -1.89
C ASN A 34 -8.80 -8.39 -1.48
N ILE A 35 -7.84 -8.18 -0.57
CA ILE A 35 -7.43 -6.84 -0.12
C ILE A 35 -6.93 -6.01 -1.30
N LEU A 36 -6.08 -6.58 -2.17
CA LEU A 36 -5.59 -5.90 -3.36
C LEU A 36 -6.74 -5.43 -4.25
N LEU A 37 -7.66 -6.34 -4.58
CA LEU A 37 -8.81 -6.06 -5.45
C LEU A 37 -9.75 -5.01 -4.84
N LEU A 38 -9.94 -5.04 -3.52
CA LEU A 38 -10.75 -4.03 -2.83
C LEU A 38 -10.10 -2.63 -2.89
N ILE A 39 -8.78 -2.54 -2.74
CA ILE A 39 -8.06 -1.26 -2.83
C ILE A 39 -8.05 -0.75 -4.28
N GLU A 40 -7.82 -1.62 -5.26
CA GLU A 40 -7.91 -1.26 -6.69
C GLU A 40 -9.28 -0.68 -7.02
N ASN A 41 -10.35 -1.40 -6.64
CA ASN A 41 -11.72 -0.94 -6.85
C ASN A 41 -12.00 0.38 -6.13
N LEU A 42 -11.46 0.59 -4.94
CA LEU A 42 -11.64 1.85 -4.21
C LEU A 42 -10.98 3.01 -4.96
N ILE A 43 -9.75 2.84 -5.46
CA ILE A 43 -9.05 3.88 -6.22
C ILE A 43 -9.77 4.22 -7.53
N GLU A 44 -10.29 3.20 -8.23
CA GLU A 44 -11.02 3.39 -9.48
C GLU A 44 -12.36 4.09 -9.29
N ARG A 45 -13.14 3.68 -8.28
CA ARG A 45 -14.46 4.27 -8.01
C ARG A 45 -14.37 5.66 -7.43
N GLU A 46 -13.37 5.89 -6.58
CA GLU A 46 -13.18 7.14 -5.84
C GLU A 46 -12.07 8.01 -6.46
N GLU A 47 -11.98 8.02 -7.80
CA GLU A 47 -10.96 8.78 -8.54
C GLU A 47 -10.92 10.26 -8.11
N ALA A 48 -12.09 10.90 -7.97
CA ALA A 48 -12.18 12.31 -7.56
C ALA A 48 -11.57 12.52 -6.15
N THR A 49 -11.91 11.63 -5.21
CA THR A 49 -11.38 11.65 -3.84
C THR A 49 -9.87 11.47 -3.83
N PHE A 50 -9.33 10.51 -4.61
CA PHE A 50 -7.88 10.31 -4.72
C PHE A 50 -7.18 11.51 -5.35
N LYS A 51 -7.77 12.13 -6.37
CA LYS A 51 -7.25 13.38 -6.94
C LYS A 51 -7.23 14.53 -5.93
N MET A 52 -8.22 14.61 -5.05
CA MET A 52 -8.23 15.58 -3.93
C MET A 52 -7.14 15.27 -2.90
N ILE A 53 -6.90 14.01 -2.57
CA ILE A 53 -5.79 13.61 -1.69
C ILE A 53 -4.45 14.01 -2.31
N ILE A 54 -4.25 13.72 -3.61
CA ILE A 54 -3.05 14.10 -4.36
C ILE A 54 -2.84 15.61 -4.34
N ASP A 55 -3.91 16.37 -4.56
CA ASP A 55 -3.92 17.82 -4.48
C ASP A 55 -3.46 18.34 -3.11
N CYS A 56 -4.02 17.80 -2.02
CA CYS A 56 -3.61 18.14 -0.66
C CYS A 56 -2.13 17.84 -0.42
N LEU A 57 -1.65 16.67 -0.86
CA LEU A 57 -0.24 16.28 -0.75
C LEU A 57 0.68 17.21 -1.54
N TYR A 58 0.25 17.60 -2.74
CA TYR A 58 1.00 18.52 -3.59
C TYR A 58 1.12 19.90 -2.93
N ASP A 59 0.02 20.44 -2.40
CA ASP A 59 0.02 21.77 -1.79
C ASP A 59 0.90 21.81 -0.53
N LEU A 60 0.82 20.79 0.33
CA LEU A 60 1.67 20.65 1.50
C LEU A 60 3.16 20.52 1.13
N GLY A 61 3.46 19.65 0.17
CA GLY A 61 4.83 19.37 -0.25
C GLY A 61 5.51 20.52 -0.98
N SER A 62 4.80 21.12 -1.95
CA SER A 62 5.33 22.20 -2.78
C SER A 62 5.62 23.45 -1.95
N VAL A 63 4.69 23.87 -1.09
CA VAL A 63 4.89 25.05 -0.23
C VAL A 63 6.06 24.83 0.74
N ASN A 64 6.13 23.67 1.38
CA ASN A 64 7.20 23.37 2.32
C ASN A 64 8.58 23.34 1.64
N LEU A 65 8.67 22.70 0.47
CA LEU A 65 9.91 22.63 -0.30
C LEU A 65 10.34 24.02 -0.80
N ILE A 66 9.41 24.81 -1.32
CA ILE A 66 9.70 26.16 -1.81
C ILE A 66 10.18 27.05 -0.67
N ASN A 67 9.48 27.06 0.46
CA ASN A 67 9.88 27.88 1.61
C ASN A 67 11.26 27.47 2.15
N LYS A 68 11.60 26.17 2.15
CA LYS A 68 12.92 25.69 2.58
C LYS A 68 14.05 26.05 1.61
N LYS A 69 13.79 26.02 0.29
CA LYS A 69 14.82 26.15 -0.75
C LYS A 69 14.97 27.56 -1.30
N PHE A 70 13.92 28.37 -1.24
CA PHE A 70 13.86 29.71 -1.81
C PHE A 70 13.41 30.71 -0.75
N SER A 71 14.38 31.22 0.01
CA SER A 71 14.17 32.19 1.10
C SER A 71 13.97 33.62 0.61
N ILE A 72 14.41 33.94 -0.62
CA ILE A 72 14.26 35.27 -1.21
C ILE A 72 12.81 35.50 -1.66
N CYS A 73 12.17 36.55 -1.15
CA CYS A 73 10.73 36.83 -1.31
C CYS A 73 10.21 36.79 -2.77
N PRO A 74 10.76 37.56 -3.74
CA PRO A 74 10.27 37.53 -5.12
C PRO A 74 10.44 36.16 -5.79
N PHE A 75 11.55 35.46 -5.48
CA PHE A 75 11.83 34.14 -6.04
C PHE A 75 10.92 33.06 -5.44
N ASN A 76 10.63 33.15 -4.14
CA ASN A 76 9.65 32.30 -3.45
C ASN A 76 8.26 32.44 -4.09
N GLN A 77 7.82 33.67 -4.34
CA GLN A 77 6.52 33.94 -4.94
C GLN A 77 6.43 33.41 -6.38
N MET A 78 7.48 33.58 -7.18
CA MET A 78 7.56 33.00 -8.53
C MET A 78 7.47 31.46 -8.49
N MET A 79 8.21 30.82 -7.58
CA MET A 79 8.15 29.36 -7.43
C MET A 79 6.78 28.86 -6.98
N LYS A 80 6.08 29.62 -6.12
CA LYS A 80 4.69 29.30 -5.73
C LYS A 80 3.72 29.39 -6.92
N LEU A 81 3.91 30.34 -7.84
CA LEU A 81 3.12 30.41 -9.07
C LEU A 81 3.41 29.22 -9.98
N ILE A 82 4.68 28.87 -10.18
CA ILE A 82 5.08 27.69 -10.97
C ILE A 82 4.47 26.41 -10.39
N ALA A 83 4.45 26.27 -9.06
CA ALA A 83 3.80 25.14 -8.41
C ALA A 83 2.28 25.11 -8.71
N LYS A 84 1.59 26.25 -8.59
CA LYS A 84 0.15 26.33 -8.93
C LYS A 84 -0.13 25.95 -10.39
N PHE A 85 0.68 26.42 -11.34
CA PHE A 85 0.50 26.12 -12.75
C PHE A 85 0.82 24.67 -13.11
N SER A 86 1.78 24.04 -12.44
CA SER A 86 2.12 22.63 -12.66
C SER A 86 1.17 21.65 -11.97
N ARG A 87 0.29 22.12 -11.08
CA ARG A 87 -0.65 21.30 -10.31
C ARG A 87 -1.54 20.38 -11.15
N PRO A 88 -2.19 20.80 -12.26
CA PRO A 88 -3.04 19.90 -13.04
C PRO A 88 -2.27 18.77 -13.72
N GLY A 89 -1.08 19.06 -14.24
CA GLY A 89 -0.21 18.07 -14.86
C GLY A 89 0.33 17.07 -13.83
N PHE A 90 0.79 17.58 -12.68
CA PHE A 90 1.19 16.73 -11.56
C PHE A 90 0.06 15.82 -11.11
N ARG A 91 -1.17 16.35 -10.96
CA ARG A 91 -2.33 15.57 -10.55
C ARG A 91 -2.57 14.37 -11.47
N PHE A 92 -2.50 14.56 -12.78
CA PHE A 92 -2.70 13.47 -13.74
C PHE A 92 -1.61 12.40 -13.62
N ILE A 93 -0.34 12.82 -13.58
CA ILE A 93 0.81 11.91 -13.47
C ILE A 93 0.78 11.15 -12.14
N ALA A 94 0.53 11.85 -11.04
CA ALA A 94 0.44 11.28 -9.71
C ALA A 94 -0.74 10.31 -9.59
N PHE A 95 -1.89 10.63 -10.18
CA PHE A 95 -3.05 9.72 -10.18
C PHE A 95 -2.76 8.43 -10.95
N TYR A 96 -2.15 8.54 -12.14
CA TYR A 96 -1.70 7.37 -12.89
C TYR A 96 -0.72 6.50 -12.08
N TRP A 97 0.23 7.13 -11.38
CA TRP A 97 1.14 6.41 -10.50
C TRP A 97 0.42 5.73 -9.32
N VAL A 98 -0.56 6.42 -8.71
CA VAL A 98 -1.36 5.90 -7.61
C VAL A 98 -2.14 4.66 -8.06
N HIS A 99 -2.89 4.76 -9.17
CA HIS A 99 -3.66 3.63 -9.70
C HIS A 99 -2.77 2.40 -9.95
N LYS A 100 -1.58 2.61 -10.54
CA LYS A 100 -0.68 1.51 -10.91
C LYS A 100 0.08 0.87 -9.74
N ASN A 101 0.44 1.63 -8.70
CA ASN A 101 1.41 1.17 -7.69
C ASN A 101 0.83 1.13 -6.27
N THR A 102 -0.04 2.07 -5.93
CA THR A 102 -0.52 2.26 -4.55
C THR A 102 -1.31 1.07 -4.02
N PRO A 103 -2.17 0.36 -4.79
CA PRO A 103 -2.86 -0.81 -4.28
C PRO A 103 -1.91 -1.85 -3.68
N LYS A 104 -0.89 -2.24 -4.45
CA LYS A 104 0.12 -3.20 -4.00
C LYS A 104 0.92 -2.68 -2.81
N LEU A 105 1.25 -1.39 -2.78
CA LEU A 105 1.96 -0.77 -1.66
C LEU A 105 1.13 -0.82 -0.36
N ILE A 106 -0.15 -0.45 -0.43
CA ILE A 106 -1.07 -0.48 0.71
C ILE A 106 -1.29 -1.91 1.18
N THR A 107 -1.61 -2.84 0.27
CA THR A 107 -1.80 -4.27 0.62
C THR A 107 -0.57 -4.82 1.34
N ASN A 108 0.63 -4.61 0.78
CA ASN A 108 1.87 -5.10 1.40
C ASN A 108 2.14 -4.43 2.75
N TRP A 109 1.86 -3.13 2.89
CA TRP A 109 2.03 -2.42 4.15
C TRP A 109 1.09 -2.96 5.24
N LEU A 110 -0.18 -3.18 4.91
CA LEU A 110 -1.17 -3.77 5.81
C LEU A 110 -0.76 -5.16 6.27
N LEU A 111 -0.40 -6.05 5.33
CA LEU A 111 0.03 -7.41 5.65
C LEU A 111 1.31 -7.42 6.48
N LYS A 112 2.27 -6.54 6.18
CA LYS A 112 3.50 -6.39 6.99
C LYS A 112 3.20 -5.97 8.42
N LYS A 113 2.18 -5.15 8.65
CA LYS A 113 1.77 -4.73 10.01
C LYS A 113 1.13 -5.89 10.77
N VAL A 114 0.25 -6.67 10.14
CA VAL A 114 -0.36 -7.84 10.76
C VAL A 114 0.70 -8.89 11.10
N ASN A 115 1.62 -9.19 10.17
CA ASN A 115 2.67 -10.17 10.40
C ASN A 115 3.70 -9.75 11.46
N ARG A 116 3.80 -8.44 11.76
CA ARG A 116 4.65 -7.94 12.85
C ARG A 116 3.98 -8.09 14.23
N LEU A 117 2.66 -8.28 14.27
CA LEU A 117 1.89 -8.43 15.51
C LEU A 117 1.70 -9.91 15.92
N ARG A 118 2.13 -10.85 15.08
CA ARG A 118 2.21 -12.28 15.34
C ARG A 118 3.62 -12.65 15.77
#